data_AF-A0A7W0ES63-F1
#
_entry.id   AF-A0A7W0ES63-F1
#
_cell.length_a   1.000
_cell.length_b   1.000
_cell.length_c   1.000
_cell.angle_alpha   90.00
_cell.angle_beta   90.00
_cell.angle_gamma   90.00
#
_symmetry.space_group_name_H-M   'P 1'
#
loop_
_entity.id
_entity.type
_entity.pdbx_description
1 polymer ?
#
loop_
_entity_poly.entity_id
_entity_poly.type
_entity_poly.pdbx_seq_one_letter_code
_entity_poly.pdbx_strand_id
1 'polypeptide(L)'
;MNILHSKSCEQLKTSQNIFRYNIQKIMVFQQNGSGESKIQGIIKYGENRFDLKIISIDKNLPSVIDDSIKYLPADIKADLVLNYLTHPDLSHDLAVMCINKKIPVVASGKKSQVKGVLTPPT
;
A
#
# COMPACT_ATOMS: atom_id res chain seq x y z
N MET A 1 64.45 -18.83 -6.16
CA MET A 1 63.58 -19.85 -6.79
C MET A 1 62.12 -19.41 -6.65
N ASN A 2 61.55 -18.84 -7.73
CA ASN A 2 60.30 -19.23 -8.41
C ASN A 2 59.46 -20.35 -7.71
N ILE A 3 58.13 -20.28 -7.55
CA ILE A 3 57.08 -20.05 -8.55
C ILE A 3 55.73 -19.59 -7.93
N LEU A 4 55.00 -18.77 -8.69
CA LEU A 4 53.58 -18.38 -8.59
C LEU A 4 52.61 -19.56 -8.77
N HIS A 5 51.44 -19.60 -8.11
CA HIS A 5 50.12 -19.83 -8.74
C HIS A 5 48.96 -19.93 -7.72
N SER A 6 48.02 -18.98 -7.86
CA SER A 6 46.55 -19.13 -7.84
C SER A 6 45.89 -20.31 -7.09
N LYS A 7 45.06 -19.98 -6.08
CA LYS A 7 43.66 -20.46 -5.93
C LYS A 7 42.89 -19.33 -5.23
N SER A 8 42.14 -18.50 -5.96
CA SER A 8 40.74 -18.71 -6.37
C SER A 8 39.75 -18.66 -5.20
N CYS A 9 38.89 -17.63 -5.21
CA CYS A 9 37.48 -17.78 -4.86
C CYS A 9 37.14 -18.19 -3.41
N GLU A 10 37.75 -17.59 -2.38
CA GLU A 10 37.37 -17.79 -0.97
C GLU A 10 36.71 -16.57 -0.30
N GLN A 11 36.14 -15.65 -1.09
CA GLN A 11 35.39 -14.50 -0.56
C GLN A 11 34.00 -14.33 -1.17
N LEU A 12 33.47 -15.39 -1.79
CA LEU A 12 32.06 -15.46 -2.16
C LEU A 12 31.29 -16.30 -1.13
N LYS A 13 30.34 -15.64 -0.46
CA LYS A 13 29.11 -16.20 0.13
C LYS A 13 29.29 -16.93 1.46
N THR A 14 29.01 -16.25 2.57
CA THR A 14 28.08 -16.69 3.64
C THR A 14 28.30 -15.87 4.92
N SER A 15 27.76 -14.65 4.94
CA SER A 15 27.25 -14.11 6.20
C SER A 15 25.87 -13.58 5.92
N GLN A 16 24.95 -14.43 6.33
CA GLN A 16 23.52 -14.35 6.24
C GLN A 16 23.01 -13.09 6.96
N ASN A 17 23.12 -11.93 6.32
CA ASN A 17 22.25 -10.82 6.64
C ASN A 17 20.89 -11.09 5.99
N ILE A 18 20.22 -12.15 6.44
CA ILE A 18 18.87 -12.53 6.03
C ILE A 18 17.91 -11.58 6.77
N PHE A 19 17.96 -10.29 6.44
CA PHE A 19 16.72 -9.55 6.38
C PHE A 19 16.02 -10.08 5.15
N ARG A 20 15.16 -11.09 5.34
CA ARG A 20 14.11 -11.36 4.36
C ARG A 20 13.38 -10.03 4.18
N TYR A 21 13.61 -9.35 3.07
CA TYR A 21 12.75 -8.26 2.64
C TYR A 21 11.39 -8.91 2.41
N ASN A 22 10.55 -8.87 3.44
CA ASN A 22 9.19 -9.35 3.32
C ASN A 22 8.50 -8.33 2.40
N ILE A 23 7.98 -8.82 1.28
CA ILE A 23 7.21 -7.99 0.36
C ILE A 23 6.05 -7.39 1.14
N GLN A 24 5.99 -6.05 1.20
CA GLN A 24 4.93 -5.36 1.92
C GLN A 24 3.66 -5.37 1.08
N LYS A 25 2.54 -5.78 1.68
CA LYS A 25 1.23 -5.80 1.02
C LYS A 25 0.56 -4.46 1.13
N ILE A 26 0.41 -3.77 0.00
CA ILE A 26 -0.28 -2.48 -0.10
C ILE A 26 -1.60 -2.69 -0.80
N MET A 27 -2.71 -2.31 -0.14
CA MET A 27 -4.02 -2.31 -0.76
C MET A 27 -4.45 -0.88 -1.07
N VAL A 28 -4.79 -0.62 -2.32
CA VAL A 28 -5.15 0.71 -2.81
C VAL A 28 -6.64 0.73 -3.11
N PHE A 29 -7.35 1.68 -2.51
CA PHE A 29 -8.74 1.97 -2.86
C PHE A 29 -8.78 3.27 -3.64
N GLN A 30 -9.37 3.23 -4.83
CA GLN A 30 -9.54 4.42 -5.67
C GLN A 30 -10.93 4.51 -6.26
N GLN A 31 -11.28 5.71 -6.73
CA GLN A 31 -12.53 5.99 -7.42
C GLN A 31 -12.18 6.77 -8.69
N ASN A 32 -12.57 6.23 -9.86
CA ASN A 32 -12.35 6.86 -11.16
C ASN A 32 -10.88 7.23 -11.42
N GLY A 33 -9.94 6.35 -11.06
CA GLY A 33 -8.50 6.56 -11.28
C GLY A 33 -7.87 7.65 -10.40
N SER A 34 -8.52 8.09 -9.33
CA SER A 34 -8.02 9.15 -8.43
C SER A 34 -6.63 8.88 -7.84
N GLY A 35 -6.21 7.61 -7.74
CA GLY A 35 -4.91 7.20 -7.22
C GLY A 35 -3.85 6.92 -8.29
N GLU A 36 -4.20 6.99 -9.58
CA GLU A 36 -3.41 6.39 -10.67
C GLU A 36 -1.97 6.91 -10.71
N SER A 37 -1.76 8.22 -10.59
CA SER A 37 -0.41 8.81 -10.60
C SER A 37 0.49 8.27 -9.47
N LYS A 38 -0.08 7.98 -8.29
CA LYS A 38 0.65 7.44 -7.14
C LYS A 38 0.86 5.94 -7.29
N ILE A 39 -0.13 5.21 -7.79
CA ILE A 39 -0.03 3.79 -8.13
C ILE A 39 1.10 3.57 -9.14
N GLN A 40 1.13 4.33 -10.23
CA GLN A 40 2.18 4.26 -11.25
C GLN A 40 3.56 4.62 -10.68
N GLY A 41 3.62 5.59 -9.76
CA GLY A 41 4.85 5.89 -9.02
C GLY A 41 5.36 4.70 -8.20
N ILE A 42 4.47 4.02 -7.48
CA ILE A 42 4.84 2.83 -6.70
C ILE A 42 5.27 1.69 -7.62
N ILE A 43 4.59 1.46 -8.75
CA ILE A 43 4.98 0.42 -9.71
C ILE A 43 6.36 0.74 -10.31
N LYS A 44 6.58 1.99 -10.72
CA LYS A 44 7.81 2.42 -11.39
C LYS A 44 9.03 2.44 -10.48
N TYR A 45 8.87 2.89 -9.23
CA TYR A 45 9.99 3.13 -8.31
C TYR A 45 10.02 2.16 -7.11
N GLY A 46 8.98 1.36 -6.92
CA GLY A 46 8.84 0.44 -5.80
C GLY A 46 9.68 -0.83 -5.93
N GLU A 47 10.08 -1.19 -7.16
CA GLU A 47 10.79 -2.43 -7.47
C GLU A 47 10.04 -3.65 -6.92
N ASN A 48 10.73 -4.71 -6.50
CA ASN A 48 10.11 -5.95 -6.00
C ASN A 48 9.83 -5.90 -4.48
N ARG A 49 9.54 -4.71 -3.93
CA ARG A 49 9.34 -4.52 -2.49
C ARG A 49 7.88 -4.52 -2.05
N PHE A 50 6.95 -4.36 -2.99
CA PHE A 50 5.53 -4.20 -2.71
C PHE A 50 4.67 -5.16 -3.52
N ASP A 51 3.69 -5.77 -2.86
CA ASP A 51 2.58 -6.50 -3.47
C ASP A 51 1.37 -5.56 -3.48
N LEU A 52 1.00 -5.07 -4.67
CA LEU A 52 -0.06 -4.09 -4.83
C LEU A 52 -1.36 -4.76 -5.25
N LYS A 53 -2.41 -4.57 -4.43
CA LYS A 53 -3.78 -4.89 -4.80
C LYS A 53 -4.59 -3.62 -4.96
N ILE A 54 -5.13 -3.38 -6.15
CA ILE A 54 -5.93 -2.19 -6.46
C ILE A 54 -7.40 -2.57 -6.49
N ILE A 55 -8.23 -1.80 -5.78
CA ILE A 55 -9.69 -1.89 -5.76
C ILE A 55 -10.23 -0.55 -6.27
N SER A 56 -10.82 -0.58 -7.46
CA SER A 56 -11.45 0.60 -8.07
C SER A 56 -12.97 0.56 -7.90
N ILE A 57 -13.56 1.68 -7.51
CA ILE A 57 -15.00 1.89 -7.44
C ILE A 57 -15.37 2.90 -8.51
N ASP A 58 -15.61 2.42 -9.74
CA ASP A 58 -15.82 3.27 -10.92
C ASP A 58 -17.31 3.39 -11.32
N LYS A 59 -18.19 3.04 -10.38
CA LYS A 59 -19.65 3.17 -10.55
C LYS A 59 -20.14 4.53 -10.11
N ASN A 60 -21.28 4.94 -10.67
CA ASN A 60 -22.00 6.09 -10.16
C ASN A 60 -22.51 5.76 -8.73
N LEU A 61 -22.16 6.60 -7.78
CA LEU A 61 -22.51 6.43 -6.37
C LEU A 61 -23.66 7.39 -6.03
N PRO A 62 -24.61 6.98 -5.16
CA PRO A 62 -25.56 7.94 -4.59
C PRO A 62 -24.81 9.00 -3.80
N SER A 63 -25.42 10.16 -3.58
CA SER A 63 -24.79 11.26 -2.82
C SER A 63 -24.56 10.93 -1.34
N VAL A 64 -25.30 9.96 -0.81
CA VAL A 64 -25.22 9.46 0.56
C VAL A 64 -25.24 7.93 0.49
N ILE A 65 -24.35 7.29 1.24
CA ILE A 65 -24.25 5.83 1.32
C ILE A 65 -24.52 5.41 2.77
N ASP A 66 -25.68 4.81 3.01
CA ASP A 66 -26.04 4.28 4.32
C ASP A 66 -25.37 2.92 4.61
N ASP A 67 -24.98 2.19 3.57
CA ASP A 67 -24.37 0.85 3.68
C ASP A 67 -23.17 0.71 2.75
N SER A 68 -21.97 0.95 3.30
CA SER A 68 -20.69 0.86 2.59
C SER A 68 -20.26 -0.58 2.30
N ILE A 69 -20.86 -1.60 2.92
CA ILE A 69 -20.52 -3.03 2.72
C ILE A 69 -20.79 -3.44 1.26
N LYS A 70 -21.71 -2.77 0.57
CA LYS A 70 -22.00 -2.97 -0.87
C LYS A 70 -20.87 -2.49 -1.80
N TYR A 71 -19.89 -1.78 -1.27
CA TYR A 71 -18.84 -1.09 -2.02
C TYR A 71 -17.44 -1.49 -1.55
N LEU A 72 -17.28 -1.79 -0.26
CA LEU A 72 -16.02 -2.18 0.37
C LEU A 72 -15.96 -3.71 0.56
N PRO A 73 -14.76 -4.32 0.52
CA PRO A 73 -14.61 -5.75 0.80
C PRO A 73 -14.90 -6.05 2.27
N ALA A 74 -15.46 -7.24 2.54
CA ALA A 74 -15.77 -7.67 3.91
C ALA A 74 -14.52 -7.78 4.83
N ASP A 75 -13.34 -7.99 4.26
CA ASP A 75 -12.09 -8.08 5.00
C ASP A 75 -10.92 -7.44 4.24
N ILE A 76 -9.98 -6.88 5.00
CA ILE A 76 -8.79 -6.18 4.50
C ILE A 76 -7.57 -6.90 5.06
N LYS A 77 -6.77 -7.48 4.15
CA LYS A 77 -5.53 -8.18 4.47
C LYS A 77 -4.37 -7.45 3.80
N ALA A 78 -3.86 -6.42 4.47
CA ALA A 78 -2.76 -5.59 4.00
C ALA A 78 -1.93 -5.06 5.17
N ASP A 79 -0.68 -4.72 4.88
CA ASP A 79 0.21 -4.05 5.84
C ASP A 79 0.00 -2.52 5.80
N LEU A 80 -0.48 -1.99 4.67
CA LEU A 80 -0.77 -0.58 4.45
C LEU A 80 -1.96 -0.43 3.50
N VAL A 81 -2.84 0.52 3.79
CA VAL A 81 -3.92 0.93 2.89
C VAL A 81 -3.69 2.35 2.37
N LEU A 82 -3.80 2.53 1.06
CA LEU A 82 -3.84 3.84 0.42
C LEU A 82 -5.28 4.16 0.05
N ASN A 83 -5.81 5.23 0.62
CA ASN A 83 -7.18 5.68 0.42
C ASN A 83 -7.21 6.89 -0.53
N TYR A 84 -7.59 6.62 -1.77
CA TYR A 84 -7.88 7.63 -2.80
C TYR A 84 -9.38 7.74 -3.09
N LEU A 85 -10.25 7.21 -2.22
CA LEU A 85 -11.70 7.34 -2.39
C LEU A 85 -12.11 8.81 -2.24
N THR A 86 -12.91 9.29 -3.19
CA THR A 86 -13.37 10.68 -3.20
C THR A 86 -14.71 10.85 -2.52
N HIS A 87 -15.55 9.79 -2.47
CA HIS A 87 -16.79 9.75 -1.73
C HIS A 87 -16.52 9.80 -0.21
N PRO A 88 -17.10 10.75 0.54
CA PRO A 88 -16.81 10.94 1.96
C PRO A 88 -17.17 9.71 2.79
N ASP A 89 -18.38 9.15 2.62
CA ASP A 89 -18.85 8.01 3.42
C ASP A 89 -17.97 6.77 3.24
N LEU A 90 -17.65 6.38 2.00
CA LEU A 90 -16.77 5.23 1.74
C LEU A 90 -15.35 5.46 2.27
N SER A 91 -14.83 6.69 2.12
CA SER A 91 -13.50 7.05 2.61
C SER A 91 -13.44 6.98 4.14
N HIS A 92 -14.50 7.42 4.82
CA HIS A 92 -14.64 7.36 6.26
C HIS A 92 -14.74 5.91 6.75
N ASP A 93 -15.65 5.12 6.18
CA ASP A 93 -15.88 3.74 6.61
C ASP A 93 -14.65 2.86 6.36
N LEU A 94 -13.95 3.05 5.23
CA LEU A 94 -12.68 2.40 4.98
C LEU A 94 -11.64 2.72 6.06
N ALA A 95 -11.53 3.99 6.46
CA ALA A 95 -10.60 4.38 7.52
C ALA A 95 -10.97 3.74 8.86
N VAL A 96 -12.25 3.74 9.24
CA VAL A 96 -12.74 3.10 10.46
C VAL A 96 -12.45 1.59 10.46
N MET A 97 -12.74 0.90 9.34
CA MET A 97 -12.44 -0.53 9.19
C MET A 97 -10.95 -0.83 9.40
N CYS A 98 -10.06 -0.02 8.81
CA CYS A 98 -8.63 -0.22 8.94
C CYS A 98 -8.13 0.06 10.36
N ILE A 99 -8.61 1.12 11.02
CA ILE A 99 -8.25 1.45 12.41
C ILE A 99 -8.65 0.32 13.35
N ASN A 100 -9.87 -0.21 13.22
CA ASN A 100 -10.36 -1.33 14.02
C ASN A 100 -9.49 -2.59 13.84
N LYS A 101 -8.91 -2.77 12.66
CA LYS A 101 -7.98 -3.86 12.33
C LYS A 101 -6.51 -3.52 12.62
N LYS A 102 -6.21 -2.31 13.11
CA LYS A 102 -4.84 -1.79 13.33
C LYS A 102 -3.99 -1.77 12.06
N ILE A 103 -4.62 -1.55 10.90
CA ILE A 103 -3.95 -1.38 9.62
C ILE A 103 -3.73 0.12 9.39
N PRO A 104 -2.50 0.59 9.14
CA PRO A 104 -2.24 1.98 8.85
C PRO A 104 -2.89 2.40 7.52
N VAL A 105 -3.47 3.60 7.50
CA VAL A 105 -4.11 4.19 6.33
C VAL A 105 -3.44 5.51 6.01
N VAL A 106 -3.07 5.68 4.73
CA VAL A 106 -2.64 6.96 4.16
C VAL A 106 -3.74 7.45 3.22
N ALA A 107 -4.29 8.64 3.50
CA ALA A 107 -5.29 9.27 2.65
C ALA A 107 -4.69 10.46 1.90
N SER A 108 -5.12 10.68 0.66
CA SER A 108 -4.64 11.79 -0.16
C SER A 108 -5.35 13.10 0.16
N GLY A 109 -4.61 14.06 0.73
CA GLY A 109 -4.79 15.53 0.61
C GLY A 109 -6.07 16.19 1.13
N LYS A 110 -7.19 15.47 1.26
CA LYS A 110 -8.36 15.94 1.99
C LYS A 110 -8.10 15.70 3.46
N LYS A 111 -8.30 16.72 4.31
CA LYS A 111 -8.17 16.61 5.77
C LYS A 111 -9.11 15.52 6.27
N SER A 112 -8.66 14.27 6.31
CA SER A 112 -9.42 13.19 6.92
C SER A 112 -9.53 13.53 8.39
N GLN A 113 -10.77 13.71 8.87
CA GLN A 113 -11.01 14.02 10.28
C GLN A 113 -10.94 12.76 11.16
N VAL A 114 -10.69 11.59 10.56
CA VAL A 114 -10.59 10.33 11.29
C VAL A 114 -9.23 10.24 11.99
N LYS A 115 -9.26 10.23 13.33
CA LYS A 115 -8.08 10.08 14.18
C LYS A 115 -7.35 8.76 13.84
N GLY A 116 -6.06 8.86 13.49
CA GLY A 116 -5.23 7.70 13.13
C GLY A 116 -4.96 7.52 11.64
N VAL A 117 -5.60 8.32 10.77
CA VAL A 117 -5.24 8.39 9.35
C VAL A 117 -4.08 9.37 9.16
N LEU A 118 -3.07 8.97 8.38
CA LEU A 118 -1.96 9.83 8.01
C LEU A 118 -2.29 10.58 6.71
N THR A 119 -2.19 11.90 6.72
CA THR A 119 -2.25 12.75 5.52
C THR A 119 -0.88 13.40 5.32
N PRO A 120 -0.15 13.07 4.24
CA PRO A 120 1.12 13.74 3.94
C PRO A 120 0.92 15.26 3.79
N PRO A 121 1.87 16.10 4.24
CA PRO A 121 1.80 17.53 4.01
C PRO A 121 1.85 17.84 2.50
N THR A 122 1.20 18.92 2.11
CA THR A 122 1.24 19.49 0.74
C THR A 122 2.30 20.55 0.63
#